data_AF-A0A3B0S0P1-F1
#
_entry.id   AF-A0A3B0S0P1-F1
#
_cell.length_a   1.000
_cell.length_b   1.000
_cell.length_c   1.000
_cell.angle_alpha   90.00
_cell.angle_beta   90.00
_cell.angle_gamma   90.00
#
_symmetry.space_group_name_H-M   'P 1'
#
loop_
_entity.id
_entity.type
_entity.pdbx_description
1 polymer ?
#
loop_
_entity_poly.entity_id
_entity_poly.type
_entity_poly.pdbx_seq_one_letter_code
_entity_poly.pdbx_strand_id
1 'polypeptide(L)' 'MISILLLGFLLGLRHAVEADHIAAVASLSTRTDSVLQGIKQGAAWGLGHTLTLFLFGSIVLFVADIVPENIVRGIEFTV' A
#
# COMPACT_ATOMS: atom_id res chain seq x y z
N MET A 1 9.23 -10.78 19.50
CA MET A 1 8.05 -10.02 19.04
C MET A 1 8.40 -8.61 18.58
N ILE A 2 9.05 -7.79 19.42
CA ILE A 2 9.48 -6.42 19.03
C ILE A 2 10.33 -6.41 17.75
N SER A 3 11.26 -7.35 17.59
CA SER A 3 12.13 -7.43 16.40
C SER A 3 11.35 -7.64 15.09
N ILE A 4 10.25 -8.39 15.13
CA ILE A 4 9.41 -8.64 13.94
C ILE A 4 8.63 -7.36 13.59
N LEU A 5 8.10 -6.67 14.59
CA LEU A 5 7.42 -5.38 14.39
C LEU A 5 8.39 -4.31 13.86
N LEU A 6 9.61 -4.27 14.40
CA LEU A 6 10.66 -3.37 13.92
C LEU A 6 11.03 -3.69 12.47
N LEU A 7 11.23 -4.97 12.14
CA LEU A 7 11.53 -5.39 10.78
C LEU A 7 10.40 -5.01 9.80
N GLY A 8 9.15 -5.30 10.16
CA GLY A 8 7.98 -4.93 9.37
C GLY A 8 7.88 -3.41 9.17
N PHE A 9 8.15 -2.63 10.22
CA PHE A 9 8.20 -1.17 10.14
C PHE A 9 9.30 -0.67 9.20
N LEU A 10 10.52 -1.23 9.29
CA LEU A 10 11.63 -0.86 8.40
C LEU A 10 11.36 -1.22 6.94
N LEU A 11 10.74 -2.38 6.69
CA LEU A 11 10.30 -2.78 5.35
C LEU A 11 9.20 -1.85 4.81
N GLY A 12 8.25 -1.46 5.66
CA GLY A 12 7.24 -0.45 5.32
C GLY A 12 7.85 0.91 4.99
N LEU A 13 8.85 1.36 5.76
CA LEU A 13 9.60 2.59 5.45
C LEU A 13 10.32 2.49 4.11
N ARG A 14 10.98 1.36 3.81
CA ARG A 14 11.59 1.13 2.50
C ARG A 14 10.57 1.23 1.38
N HIS A 15 9.41 0.59 1.54
CA HIS A 15 8.33 0.61 0.56
C HIS A 15 7.78 2.02 0.32
N ALA A 16 7.63 2.82 1.37
CA ALA A 16 7.17 4.21 1.26
C ALA A 16 8.14 5.13 0.47
N VAL A 17 9.40 4.71 0.27
CA VAL A 17 10.42 5.44 -0.51
C VAL A 17 10.58 4.83 -1.91
N GLU A 18 9.66 3.98 -2.36
CA GLU A 18 9.63 3.49 -3.73
C GLU A 18 9.21 4.59 -4.72
N ALA A 19 9.62 4.45 -5.98
CA ALA A 19 9.55 5.51 -6.98
C ALA A 19 8.12 6.01 -7.23
N ASP A 20 7.15 5.11 -7.15
CA ASP A 20 5.72 5.39 -7.27
C ASP A 20 5.19 6.28 -6.14
N HIS A 21 5.57 5.99 -4.90
CA HIS A 21 5.20 6.77 -3.71
C HIS A 21 5.84 8.15 -3.73
N ILE A 22 7.13 8.22 -4.06
CA ILE A 22 7.84 9.49 -4.22
C ILE A 22 7.19 10.33 -5.32
N ALA A 23 6.86 9.74 -6.46
CA ALA A 23 6.21 10.46 -7.56
C ALA A 23 4.82 10.99 -7.16
N ALA A 24 4.03 10.20 -6.43
CA ALA A 24 2.73 10.61 -5.93
C ALA A 24 2.85 11.80 -4.96
N VAL A 25 3.74 11.71 -3.97
CA VAL A 25 3.97 12.78 -2.99
C VAL A 25 4.57 14.04 -3.63
N ALA A 26 5.49 13.88 -4.60
CA ALA A 26 6.03 15.00 -5.37
C ALA A 26 4.94 15.70 -6.20
N SER A 27 4.02 14.94 -6.80
CA SER A 27 2.87 15.51 -7.51
C SER A 27 1.92 16.22 -6.55
N LEU A 28 1.68 15.69 -5.35
CA LEU A 28 0.85 16.33 -4.32
C LEU A 28 1.48 17.64 -3.82
N SER A 29 2.79 17.64 -3.56
CA SER A 29 3.48 18.80 -3.00
C SER A 29 3.52 19.99 -3.97
N THR A 30 3.50 19.75 -5.28
CA THR A 30 3.42 20.83 -6.29
C THR A 30 2.13 21.64 -6.22
N ARG A 31 1.07 21.11 -5.60
CA ARG A 31 -0.24 21.77 -5.48
C ARG A 31 -0.53 22.34 -4.10
N THR A 32 0.43 22.28 -3.17
CA THR A 32 0.24 22.76 -1.79
C THR A 32 1.15 23.93 -1.48
N ASP A 33 0.57 25.07 -1.12
CA ASP A 33 1.32 26.29 -0.77
C ASP A 33 1.93 26.25 0.64
N SER A 34 1.57 25.24 1.45
CA SER A 34 2.00 25.11 2.84
C SER A 34 2.39 23.68 3.19
N VAL A 35 3.51 23.53 3.90
CA VAL A 35 4.01 22.24 4.42
C VAL A 35 2.95 21.53 5.26
N LEU A 36 2.19 22.25 6.08
CA LEU A 36 1.15 21.65 6.92
C LEU A 36 0.00 21.08 6.07
N GLN A 37 -0.35 21.74 4.96
CA GLN A 37 -1.35 21.21 4.03
C GLN A 37 -0.82 19.99 3.29
N GLY A 38 0.45 20.01 2.86
CA GLY A 38 1.13 18.85 2.28
C GLY A 38 1.15 17.64 3.20
N ILE A 39 1.46 17.83 4.49
CA ILE A 39 1.42 16.76 5.50
C ILE A 39 0.00 16.21 5.65
N LYS A 40 -1.03 17.07 5.74
CA LYS A 40 -2.43 16.64 5.86
C LYS A 40 -2.89 15.83 4.66
N GLN A 41 -2.59 16.29 3.44
CA GLN A 41 -2.94 15.58 2.21
C GLN A 41 -2.18 14.25 2.10
N GLY A 42 -0.87 14.24 2.39
CA GLY A 42 -0.07 13.02 2.42
C GLY A 42 -0.59 12.00 3.44
N ALA A 43 -0.98 12.45 4.63
CA ALA A 43 -1.58 11.59 5.64
C ALA A 43 -2.95 11.02 5.20
N ALA A 44 -3.82 11.86 4.63
CA ALA A 44 -5.11 11.40 4.11
C ALA A 44 -4.93 10.38 2.97
N TRP A 45 -3.98 10.62 2.07
CA TRP A 45 -3.64 9.70 0.99
C TRP A 45 -3.10 8.37 1.54
N GLY A 46 -2.12 8.41 2.45
CA GLY A 46 -1.51 7.21 3.02
C GLY A 46 -2.50 6.37 3.84
N LEU A 47 -3.40 7.02 4.59
CA LEU A 47 -4.48 6.33 5.31
C LEU A 47 -5.47 5.67 4.33
N GLY A 48 -5.88 6.38 3.28
CA GLY A 48 -6.78 5.83 2.25
C GLY A 48 -6.16 4.64 1.52
N HIS A 49 -4.88 4.74 1.16
CA HIS A 49 -4.13 3.66 0.53
C HIS A 49 -4.05 2.43 1.45
N THR A 50 -3.64 2.62 2.71
CA THR A 50 -3.57 1.55 3.71
C THR A 50 -4.92 0.88 3.92
N LEU A 51 -6.00 1.66 4.05
CA LEU A 51 -7.35 1.13 4.24
C LEU A 51 -7.81 0.30 3.04
N THR A 52 -7.53 0.76 1.82
CA THR A 52 -7.88 0.04 0.60
C THR A 52 -7.13 -1.28 0.52
N LEU A 53 -5.81 -1.28 0.72
CA LEU A 53 -5.01 -2.50 0.74
C LEU A 53 -5.44 -3.46 1.84
N PHE A 54 -5.73 -2.95 3.04
CA PHE A 54 -6.21 -3.77 4.14
C PHE A 54 -7.55 -4.42 3.81
N LEU A 55 -8.49 -3.66 3.25
CA LEU A 55 -9.83 -4.16 2.93
C LEU A 55 -9.78 -5.22 1.81
N PHE A 56 -9.21 -4.88 0.65
CA PHE A 56 -9.13 -5.83 -0.47
C PHE A 56 -8.19 -6.98 -0.19
N GLY A 57 -7.04 -6.73 0.45
CA GLY A 57 -6.11 -7.77 0.87
C GLY A 57 -6.75 -8.75 1.84
N SER A 58 -7.50 -8.26 2.83
CA SER A 58 -8.25 -9.14 3.74
C SER A 58 -9.31 -9.95 3.00
N ILE A 59 -10.08 -9.34 2.10
CA ILE A 59 -11.07 -10.06 1.27
C ILE A 59 -10.39 -11.19 0.50
N VAL A 60 -9.28 -10.91 -0.17
CA VAL A 60 -8.53 -11.93 -0.92
C VAL A 60 -8.05 -13.05 0.01
N LEU A 61 -7.50 -12.72 1.18
CA LEU A 61 -7.05 -13.73 2.14
C LEU A 61 -8.19 -14.62 2.66
N PHE A 62 -9.39 -14.06 2.87
CA PHE A 62 -10.57 -14.85 3.27
C PHE A 62 -11.14 -15.71 2.15
N VAL A 63 -11.03 -15.24 0.89
CA VAL A 63 -11.57 -15.94 -0.28
C VAL A 63 -10.54 -16.89 -0.89
N ALA A 64 -9.26 -16.82 -0.50
CA ALA A 64 -8.18 -17.63 -1.06
C ALA A 64 -8.49 -19.14 -1.02
N ASP A 65 -9.06 -19.64 0.07
CA ASP A 65 -9.44 -21.05 0.20
C ASP A 65 -10.69 -21.45 -0.61
N ILE A 66 -11.42 -20.46 -1.14
CA ILE A 66 -12.66 -20.65 -1.91
C ILE A 66 -12.37 -20.68 -3.42
N VAL A 67 -11.24 -20.13 -3.87
CA VAL A 67 -10.90 -20.05 -5.30
C VAL A 67 -10.31 -21.39 -5.80
N PRO A 68 -10.92 -22.05 -6.80
CA PRO A 68 -10.38 -23.26 -7.38
C PRO A 68 -8.99 -23.08 -8.00
N GLU A 69 -8.06 -24.02 -7.76
CA GLU A 69 -6.67 -23.95 -8.25
C GLU A 69 -6.52 -23.76 -9.76
N ASN A 70 -7.50 -24.20 -10.56
CA ASN A 70 -7.49 -24.03 -12.01
C ASN A 70 -7.67 -22.56 -12.41
N ILE A 71 -8.37 -21.76 -11.61
CA ILE A 71 -8.51 -20.32 -11.83
C ILE A 71 -7.22 -19.60 -11.45
N VAL A 72 -6.62 -19.96 -10.31
CA VAL A 72 -5.33 -19.40 -9.86
C VAL A 72 -4.25 -19.63 -10.91
N ARG A 73 -4.09 -20.87 -11.39
CA ARG A 73 -3.12 -21.21 -12.44
C ARG A 73 -3.38 -20.49 -13.77
N GLY A 74 -4.63 -20.26 -14.13
CA GLY A 74 -4.98 -19.51 -15.33
C GLY A 74 -4.57 -18.04 -15.26
N ILE A 75 -4.77 -17.41 -14.10
CA ILE A 75 -4.36 -16.03 -13.85
C ILE A 75 -2.83 -15.92 -13.83
N GLU A 76 -2.14 -16.83 -13.13
CA GLU A 76 -0.68 -16.87 -13.08
C GLU A 76 -0.04 -17.05 -14.46
N PHE A 77 -0.67 -17.77 -15.37
CA PHE A 77 -0.18 -17.94 -16.76
C PHE A 77 -0.32 -16.66 -17.61
N THR A 78 -1.20 -15.74 -17.22
CA THR A 78 -1.52 -14.54 -18.00
C THR A 78 -0.68 -13.32 -17.59
N VAL A 79 -0.04 -13.36 -16.42
CA VAL A 79 0.87 -12.33 -15.90
C VAL A 79 2.31 -12.61 -16.35
#